data_AF-A0A1A7NV97-F1
#
_entry.id   AF-A0A1A7NV97-F1
#
_cell.length_a   1.000
_cell.length_b   1.000
_cell.length_c   1.000
_cell.angle_alpha   90.00
_cell.angle_beta   90.00
_cell.angle_gamma   90.00
#
_symmetry.space_group_name_H-M   'P 1'
#
loop_
_entity.id
_entity.type
_entity.pdbx_description
1 polymer ?
#
loop_
_entity_poly.entity_id
_entity_poly.type
_entity_poly.pdbx_seq_one_letter_code
_entity_poly.pdbx_strand_id
1 'polypeptide(L)' 'MDTKILRQKILDLAIRGKLVEQDPNDEPASVLLERIKAEKERSLSDNKKRKSKKEITTDKSP' A
#
# COMPACT_ATOMS: atom_id res chain seq x y z
N MET A 1 -16.07 26.79 30.15
CA MET A 1 -15.49 25.59 29.49
C MET A 1 -14.01 25.83 29.27
N ASP A 2 -13.16 24.87 29.60
CA ASP A 2 -11.73 24.96 29.28
C ASP A 2 -11.50 24.66 27.80
N THR A 3 -11.33 25.72 27.01
CA THR A 3 -11.18 25.65 25.55
C THR A 3 -9.83 25.05 25.14
N LYS A 4 -8.82 25.06 26.01
CA LYS A 4 -7.50 24.47 25.74
C LYS A 4 -7.59 22.95 25.72
N ILE A 5 -8.30 22.37 26.69
CA ILE A 5 -8.54 20.91 26.75
C ILE A 5 -9.33 20.43 25.53
N LEU A 6 -10.35 21.19 25.11
CA LEU A 6 -11.15 20.85 23.93
C LEU A 6 -10.29 20.83 22.65
N ARG A 7 -9.48 21.87 22.42
CA ARG A 7 -8.57 21.93 21.27
C ARG A 7 -7.57 20.78 21.27
N GLN A 8 -7.01 20.45 22.44
CA GLN A 8 -6.08 19.33 22.56
C GLN A 8 -6.74 17.99 22.22
N LYS A 9 -7.98 17.76 22.67
CA LYS A 9 -8.74 16.55 22.33
C LYS A 9 -9.07 16.46 20.84
N ILE A 10 -9.49 17.56 20.21
CA ILE A 10 -9.75 17.61 18.77
C ILE A 10 -8.48 17.29 17.98
N LEU A 11 -7.33 17.87 18.39
CA LEU A 11 -6.05 17.60 17.74
C LEU A 11 -5.63 16.12 17.87
N ASP A 12 -5.79 15.52 19.05
CA ASP A 12 -5.50 14.09 19.25
C ASP A 12 -6.40 13.19 18.38
N LEU A 13 -7.68 13.51 18.27
CA LEU A 13 -8.60 12.79 17.37
C LEU A 13 -8.22 12.97 15.89
N ALA A 14 -7.79 14.16 15.49
CA ALA A 14 -7.31 14.47 14.14
C ALA A 14 -6.07 13.64 13.77
N ILE A 15 -5.08 13.60 14.65
CA ILE A 15 -3.83 12.83 14.44
C ILE A 15 -4.15 11.33 14.32
N ARG A 16 -5.11 10.83 15.09
CA ARG A 16 -5.56 9.43 15.02
C ARG A 16 -6.48 9.12 13.82
N GLY A 17 -6.87 10.12 13.04
CA GLY A 17 -7.80 9.96 11.92
C GLY A 17 -9.26 9.69 12.33
N LYS A 18 -9.65 10.02 13.56
CA LYS A 18 -10.98 9.70 14.14
C LYS A 18 -11.96 10.86 14.11
N LEU A 19 -11.79 11.82 13.21
CA LEU A 19 -12.69 12.98 13.08
C LEU A 19 -13.97 12.66 12.29
N VAL A 20 -14.02 11.50 11.66
CA VAL A 20 -15.15 11.02 10.86
C VAL A 20 -15.59 9.67 11.42
N GLU A 21 -16.88 9.38 11.32
CA GLU A 21 -17.43 8.07 11.68
C GLU A 21 -16.68 6.95 10.94
N GLN A 22 -16.39 5.88 11.66
CA GLN A 22 -15.68 4.72 11.13
C GLN A 22 -16.68 3.62 10.83
N ASP A 23 -16.58 2.98 9.67
CA ASP A 23 -17.41 1.81 9.36
C ASP A 23 -16.76 0.56 9.95
N PRO A 24 -17.43 -0.17 10.86
CA PRO A 24 -16.89 -1.43 11.38
C PRO A 24 -16.73 -2.52 10.31
N ASN A 25 -17.34 -2.36 9.14
CA ASN A 25 -17.22 -3.27 8.00
C ASN A 25 -16.11 -2.87 7.03
N ASP A 26 -15.36 -1.80 7.30
CA ASP A 26 -14.23 -1.40 6.46
C ASP A 26 -13.20 -2.52 6.33
N GLU A 27 -12.64 -2.66 5.13
CA GLU A 27 -11.63 -3.66 4.84
C GLU A 27 -10.40 -3.46 5.76
N PRO A 28 -9.95 -4.49 6.51
CA PRO A 28 -8.78 -4.35 7.34
C PRO A 28 -7.54 -4.15 6.47
N ALA A 29 -6.62 -3.29 6.91
CA ALA A 29 -5.41 -2.95 6.16
C ALA A 29 -4.57 -4.17 5.74
N SER A 30 -4.68 -5.30 6.46
CA SER A 30 -4.02 -6.57 6.11
C SER A 30 -4.37 -7.07 4.72
N VAL A 31 -5.64 -6.95 4.30
CA VAL A 31 -6.11 -7.45 3.00
C VAL A 31 -5.50 -6.62 1.86
N LEU A 32 -5.46 -5.29 2.01
CA LEU A 32 -4.75 -4.41 1.06
C LEU A 32 -3.26 -4.75 0.99
N LEU A 33 -2.61 -4.99 2.13
CA LEU A 33 -1.20 -5.35 2.18
C LEU A 33 -0.90 -6.67 1.48
N GLU A 34 -1.79 -7.67 1.58
CA GLU A 34 -1.69 -8.92 0.83
C GLU A 34 -1.77 -8.69 -0.67
N ARG A 35 -2.71 -7.87 -1.14
CA ARG A 35 -2.84 -7.49 -2.56
C ARG A 35 -1.56 -6.82 -3.07
N ILE A 36 -1.00 -5.88 -2.30
CA ILE A 36 0.25 -5.19 -2.65
C ILE A 36 1.42 -6.17 -2.73
N LYS A 37 1.53 -7.13 -1.80
CA LYS A 37 2.59 -8.16 -1.84
C LYS A 37 2.47 -9.03 -3.08
N ALA A 38 1.27 -9.53 -3.37
CA ALA A 38 1.02 -10.36 -4.54
C ALA A 38 1.32 -9.61 -5.86
N GLU A 39 0.95 -8.33 -5.95
CA GLU A 39 1.23 -7.52 -7.14
C GLU A 39 2.73 -7.21 -7.30
N LYS A 40 3.45 -6.96 -6.21
CA LYS A 40 4.91 -6.80 -6.21
C LYS A 40 5.60 -8.07 -6.70
N GLU A 41 5.20 -9.25 -6.21
CA GLU A 41 5.76 -10.54 -6.64
C GLU A 41 5.52 -10.79 -8.14
N ARG A 42 4.31 -10.53 -8.63
CA ARG A 42 3.99 -10.61 -10.07
C ARG A 42 4.90 -9.70 -10.89
N SER A 43 5.04 -8.44 -10.48
CA SER A 43 5.89 -7.45 -11.15
C SER A 43 7.37 -7.85 -11.19
N LEU A 44 7.89 -8.44 -10.11
CA LEU A 44 9.25 -8.96 -10.04
C LEU A 44 9.43 -10.17 -10.97
N SER A 45 8.46 -11.08 -11.01
CA SER A 45 8.50 -12.25 -11.88
C SER A 45 8.47 -11.87 -13.38
N ASP A 46 7.66 -10.89 -13.75
CA ASP A 46 7.57 -10.42 -15.13
C ASP A 46 8.82 -9.66 -15.56
N ASN A 47 9.43 -8.88 -14.66
CA ASN A 47 10.74 -8.27 -14.92
C ASN A 47 11.84 -9.32 -15.11
N LYS A 48 11.82 -10.43 -14.35
CA LYS A 48 12.77 -11.54 -14.52
C LYS A 48 12.59 -12.21 -15.89
N LYS A 49 11.35 -12.47 -16.30
CA LYS A 49 11.02 -13.03 -17.64
C LYS A 49 11.43 -12.10 -18.78
N ARG A 50 11.31 -10.79 -18.60
CA ARG A 50 11.75 -9.78 -19.60
C ARG A 50 13.27 -9.74 -19.74
N LYS A 51 14.03 -9.88 -18.66
CA LYS A 51 15.50 -9.96 -18.71
C LYS A 51 15.98 -11.24 -19.38
N SER A 52 15.42 -12.40 -19.02
CA SER A 52 15.80 -13.68 -19.63
C SER A 52 15.47 -13.76 -21.12
N LYS A 53 14.35 -13.18 -21.57
CA LYS A 53 14.04 -13.12 -23.02
C LYS A 53 15.00 -12.23 -23.81
N LYS A 54 15.50 -11.14 -23.22
CA LYS A 54 16.44 -10.24 -23.90
C LYS A 54 17.83 -10.87 -24.07
N GLU A 55 18.29 -11.64 -23.08
CA GLU A 55 19.58 -12.34 -23.14
C GLU A 55 19.59 -13.50 -24.16
N ILE A 56 18.44 -14.18 -24.36
CA ILE A 56 18.33 -15.28 -25.34
C ILE A 56 18.27 -14.76 -26.80
N THR A 57 17.83 -13.52 -27.03
CA THR A 57 17.74 -12.95 -28.40
C THR A 57 19.03 -12.31 -28.92
N THR A 58 20.07 -12.15 -28.09
CA THR A 58 21.34 -11.54 -28.50
C THR A 58 22.40 -12.52 -29.00
N ASP A 59 22.11 -13.84 -29.02
CA ASP A 59 23.09 -14.88 -29.40
C ASP A 59 22.69 -15.72 -30.64
N LYS A 60 21.66 -15.30 -31.40
CA LYS A 60 21.35 -15.91 -32.70
C LYS A 60 21.06 -14.88 -33.78
N SER A 61 22.14 -14.34 -34.34
CA SER A 61 22.22 -13.88 -35.74
C SER A 61 23.61 -14.25 -36.29
N PRO A 62 23.71 -14.68 -37.56
CA PRO A 62 24.84 -15.42 -38.16
C PRO A 62 26.16 -14.64 -38.27
#